data_AF-A0A9W9H0J7-F1
#
_entry.id   AF-A0A9W9H0J7-F1
#
_cell.length_a   1.000
_cell.length_b   1.000
_cell.length_c   1.000
_cell.angle_alpha   90.00
_cell.angle_beta   90.00
_cell.angle_gamma   90.00
#
_symmetry.space_group_name_H-M   'P 1'
#
loop_
_entity.id
_entity.type
_entity.pdbx_description
1 polymer ?
#
loop_
_entity_poly.entity_id
_entity_poly.type
_entity_poly.pdbx_seq_one_letter_code
_entity_poly.pdbx_strand_id
1 'polypeptide(L)'
;MPGSAGSSYSYVTSKSNAHIPGDERLGLTVAPGRVRLQPSAGDGYAWSVSKSQEYLLKSNLSNGTVGLYQAILDALGHSIEAVSPPTLRESNAGSDKKMSDEPKEPSSSNPSKLPGTAFEGDSFTATIQRLEGAKQELTAELERAQLHSEKLFDEKEEWEAKYCRIHEELGKTKSLVKQLEEDLSRAHMGIAKAMEMLKGHRLPEKTQPCEAKDI
;
A
#
# COMPACT_ATOMS: atom_id res chain seq x y z
N MET A 1 29.87 -36.41 14.35
CA MET A 1 28.46 -36.12 14.72
C MET A 1 28.10 -34.74 14.14
N PRO A 2 27.45 -34.65 12.96
CA PRO A 2 27.00 -33.38 12.41
C PRO A 2 25.56 -33.10 12.87
N GLY A 3 25.37 -31.97 13.55
CA GLY A 3 24.07 -31.50 14.03
C GLY A 3 23.47 -30.46 13.09
N SER A 4 22.42 -30.90 12.41
CA SER A 4 21.20 -30.21 11.98
C SER A 4 21.21 -28.75 11.48
N ALA A 5 20.64 -28.64 10.28
CA ALA A 5 20.21 -27.47 9.54
C ALA A 5 19.38 -26.45 10.35
N GLY A 6 19.59 -25.18 10.01
CA GLY A 6 18.71 -24.06 10.33
C GLY A 6 18.73 -23.05 9.17
N SER A 7 18.06 -23.39 8.07
CA SER A 7 17.85 -22.51 6.92
C SER A 7 16.81 -21.46 7.26
N SER A 8 17.25 -20.25 7.62
CA SER A 8 16.34 -19.12 7.87
C SER A 8 16.09 -18.38 6.56
N TYR A 9 14.91 -18.61 5.97
CA TYR A 9 14.38 -17.82 4.87
C TYR A 9 13.83 -16.50 5.42
N SER A 10 14.51 -15.38 5.13
CA SER A 10 13.92 -14.05 5.31
C SER A 10 13.10 -13.70 4.06
N TYR A 11 11.77 -13.71 4.21
CA TYR A 11 10.89 -13.14 3.20
C TYR A 11 10.92 -11.62 3.32
N VAL A 12 11.40 -10.98 2.26
CA VAL A 12 11.26 -9.54 2.00
C VAL A 12 9.78 -9.27 1.73
N THR A 13 9.07 -8.68 2.68
CA THR A 13 7.68 -8.29 2.52
C THR A 13 7.57 -6.91 1.88
N SER A 14 6.70 -6.87 0.87
CA SER A 14 5.88 -5.71 0.48
C SER A 14 6.55 -4.58 -0.29
N LYS A 15 6.77 -4.81 -1.59
CA LYS A 15 6.60 -3.72 -2.57
C LYS A 15 5.11 -3.44 -2.69
N SER A 16 4.71 -2.27 -2.22
CA SER A 16 3.37 -1.70 -2.33
C SER A 16 2.95 -1.53 -3.80
N ASN A 17 1.74 -2.03 -4.09
CA ASN A 17 0.89 -1.81 -5.25
C ASN A 17 1.41 -0.86 -6.34
N ALA A 18 1.76 -1.43 -7.49
CA ALA A 18 1.72 -0.70 -8.75
C ALA A 18 0.25 -0.35 -9.06
N HIS A 19 -0.04 0.94 -9.05
CA HIS A 19 -1.23 1.55 -9.62
C HIS A 19 -1.23 1.24 -11.13
N ILE A 20 -2.21 0.47 -11.61
CA ILE A 20 -2.39 0.19 -13.05
C ILE A 20 -2.81 1.51 -13.71
N PRO A 21 -1.98 2.10 -14.60
CA PRO A 21 -2.31 3.38 -15.23
C PRO A 21 -3.17 3.12 -16.48
N GLY A 22 -4.48 3.37 -16.38
CA GLY A 22 -5.42 3.24 -17.50
C GLY A 22 -6.84 2.90 -17.07
N ASP A 23 -7.48 3.75 -16.27
CA ASP A 23 -8.75 3.44 -15.60
C ASP A 23 -9.98 3.84 -16.45
N GLU A 24 -10.07 3.40 -17.70
CA GLU A 24 -11.38 3.17 -18.37
C GLU A 24 -11.87 1.78 -17.96
N ARG A 25 -12.24 1.63 -16.68
CA ARG A 25 -12.78 0.36 -16.18
C ARG A 25 -14.13 0.13 -16.83
N LEU A 26 -14.39 -1.09 -17.30
CA LEU A 26 -15.65 -1.46 -17.96
C LEU A 26 -16.93 -1.29 -17.12
N GLY A 27 -16.85 -0.78 -15.89
CA GLY A 27 -17.96 -0.75 -14.93
C GLY A 27 -18.41 -2.13 -14.45
N LEU A 28 -17.69 -3.20 -14.83
CA LEU A 28 -18.00 -4.58 -14.45
C LEU A 28 -17.43 -4.87 -13.06
N THR A 29 -18.33 -5.05 -12.09
CA THR A 29 -17.98 -5.53 -10.75
C THR A 29 -18.12 -7.05 -10.73
N VAL A 30 -16.99 -7.76 -10.88
CA VAL A 30 -16.95 -9.23 -10.84
C VAL A 30 -16.37 -9.67 -9.49
N ALA A 31 -17.12 -10.47 -8.73
CA ALA A 31 -16.62 -11.02 -7.47
C ALA A 31 -15.36 -11.88 -7.73
N PRO A 32 -14.33 -11.85 -6.86
CA PRO A 32 -13.07 -12.58 -7.10
C PRO A 32 -13.25 -14.06 -7.44
N GLY A 33 -14.21 -14.74 -6.81
CA GLY A 33 -14.52 -16.16 -7.07
C GLY A 33 -15.17 -16.44 -8.44
N ARG A 34 -15.54 -15.41 -9.21
CA ARG A 34 -16.07 -15.51 -10.57
C ARG A 34 -15.04 -15.19 -11.64
N VAL A 35 -13.82 -14.80 -11.25
CA VAL A 35 -12.74 -14.52 -12.19
C VAL A 35 -12.12 -15.84 -12.65
N ARG A 36 -12.36 -16.19 -13.91
CA ARG A 36 -11.79 -17.33 -14.64
C ARG A 36 -10.76 -16.85 -15.66
N LEU A 37 -9.68 -17.62 -15.86
CA LEU A 37 -8.77 -17.41 -17.00
C LEU A 37 -9.43 -17.78 -18.33
N GLN A 38 -10.42 -18.67 -18.30
CA GLN A 38 -11.23 -19.06 -19.45
C GLN A 38 -12.70 -18.73 -19.15
N PRO A 39 -13.13 -17.48 -19.38
CA PRO A 39 -14.51 -17.07 -19.19
C PRO A 39 -15.43 -17.78 -20.19
N SER A 40 -16.60 -18.17 -19.71
CA SER A 40 -17.72 -18.63 -20.50
C SER A 40 -18.61 -17.44 -20.90
N ALA A 41 -19.54 -17.66 -21.84
CA ALA A 41 -20.48 -16.61 -22.27
C ALA A 41 -21.35 -16.06 -21.11
N GLY A 42 -21.52 -16.81 -20.01
CA GLY A 42 -22.28 -16.40 -18.83
C GLY A 42 -21.51 -15.57 -17.80
N ASP A 43 -20.19 -15.40 -17.96
CA ASP A 43 -19.36 -14.68 -16.99
C ASP A 43 -19.40 -13.16 -17.18
N GLY A 44 -19.96 -12.67 -18.29
CA GLY A 44 -20.20 -11.24 -18.54
C GLY A 44 -18.96 -10.43 -18.93
N TYR A 45 -17.80 -11.07 -19.02
CA TYR A 45 -16.54 -10.51 -19.51
C TYR A 45 -15.79 -11.55 -20.36
N ALA A 46 -14.89 -11.08 -21.21
CA ALA A 46 -13.96 -11.89 -21.99
C ALA A 46 -12.54 -11.32 -21.87
N TRP A 47 -11.51 -12.12 -22.14
CA TRP A 47 -10.15 -11.61 -22.20
C TRP A 47 -9.81 -11.15 -23.61
N SER A 48 -9.36 -9.90 -23.74
CA SER A 48 -8.61 -9.41 -24.89
C SER A 48 -7.13 -9.72 -24.65
N VAL A 49 -6.53 -10.51 -25.54
CA VAL A 49 -5.13 -10.94 -25.39
C VAL A 49 -4.37 -10.79 -26.69
N SER A 50 -3.16 -10.25 -26.61
CA SER A 50 -2.20 -10.26 -27.71
C SER A 50 -1.86 -11.70 -28.12
N LYS A 51 -1.83 -12.01 -29.43
CA LYS A 51 -1.59 -13.37 -29.95
C LYS A 51 -0.35 -14.06 -29.37
N SER A 52 0.69 -13.30 -29.05
CA SER A 52 1.94 -13.80 -28.46
C SER A 52 1.80 -14.31 -27.02
N GLN A 53 0.73 -13.94 -26.31
CA GLN A 53 0.53 -14.21 -24.87
C GLN A 53 -0.72 -15.04 -24.56
N GLU A 54 -1.46 -15.50 -25.57
CA GLU A 54 -2.67 -16.31 -25.40
C GLU A 54 -2.43 -17.60 -24.60
N TYR A 55 -1.21 -18.15 -24.67
CA TYR A 55 -0.83 -19.36 -23.94
C TYR A 55 -0.90 -19.19 -22.42
N LEU A 56 -0.75 -17.97 -21.90
CA LEU A 56 -0.79 -17.68 -20.46
C LEU A 56 -2.18 -17.94 -19.87
N LEU A 57 -3.24 -17.81 -20.67
CA LEU A 57 -4.63 -18.05 -20.24
C LEU A 57 -5.12 -19.48 -20.50
N LYS A 58 -4.36 -20.27 -21.25
CA LYS A 58 -4.72 -21.67 -21.59
C LYS A 58 -4.35 -22.66 -20.49
N SER A 59 -3.41 -22.30 -19.61
CA SER A 59 -2.97 -23.12 -18.49
C SER A 59 -3.93 -23.07 -17.31
N ASN A 60 -4.12 -24.21 -16.65
CA ASN A 60 -4.90 -24.28 -15.41
C ASN A 60 -4.09 -23.69 -14.25
N LEU A 61 -4.64 -22.70 -13.55
CA LEU A 61 -4.01 -22.07 -12.40
C LEU A 61 -3.80 -23.02 -11.22
N SER A 62 -4.49 -24.16 -11.15
CA SER A 62 -4.26 -25.14 -10.07
C SER A 62 -2.88 -25.78 -10.13
N ASN A 63 -2.26 -25.81 -11.32
CA ASN A 63 -0.97 -26.44 -11.58
C ASN A 63 0.07 -25.42 -12.08
N GLY A 64 -0.14 -24.13 -11.82
CA GLY A 64 0.73 -23.05 -12.26
C GLY A 64 2.06 -23.01 -11.53
N THR A 65 3.13 -22.62 -12.23
CA THR A 65 4.42 -22.29 -11.59
C THR A 65 4.42 -20.83 -11.14
N VAL A 66 5.26 -20.48 -10.16
CA VAL A 66 5.43 -19.07 -9.71
C VAL A 66 5.72 -18.14 -10.90
N GLY A 67 6.53 -18.59 -11.86
CA GLY A 67 6.83 -17.82 -13.07
C GLY A 67 5.62 -17.58 -13.98
N LEU A 68 4.66 -18.51 -14.05
CA LEU A 68 3.42 -18.31 -14.80
C LEU A 68 2.57 -17.19 -14.20
N TYR A 69 2.39 -17.17 -12.88
CA TYR A 69 1.60 -16.11 -12.24
C TYR A 69 2.26 -14.75 -12.40
N GLN A 70 3.59 -14.67 -12.28
CA GLN A 70 4.31 -13.42 -12.51
C GLN A 70 4.13 -12.94 -13.95
N ALA A 71 4.26 -13.84 -14.94
CA ALA A 71 4.05 -13.50 -16.34
C ALA A 71 2.62 -13.00 -16.64
N ILE A 72 1.60 -13.58 -15.97
CA ILE A 72 0.22 -13.10 -16.08
C ILE A 72 0.10 -11.70 -15.45
N LEU A 73 0.63 -11.49 -14.25
CA LEU A 73 0.60 -10.19 -13.57
C LEU A 73 1.27 -9.09 -14.40
N ASP A 74 2.43 -9.38 -15.00
CA ASP A 74 3.17 -8.42 -15.82
C ASP A 74 2.44 -8.12 -17.15
N ALA A 75 1.63 -9.05 -17.64
CA ALA A 75 0.85 -8.89 -18.87
C ALA A 75 -0.49 -8.16 -18.67
N LEU A 76 -1.04 -8.18 -17.45
CA LEU A 76 -2.31 -7.53 -17.12
C LEU A 76 -2.19 -6.00 -17.27
N GLY A 77 -3.15 -5.39 -17.98
CA GLY A 77 -3.16 -3.95 -18.23
C GLY A 77 -2.22 -3.48 -19.35
N HIS A 78 -1.48 -4.40 -19.98
CA HIS A 78 -0.62 -4.11 -21.13
C HIS A 78 -0.98 -4.95 -22.35
N SER A 79 -1.10 -6.27 -22.16
CA SER A 79 -1.30 -7.24 -23.24
C SER A 79 -2.41 -8.25 -22.95
N ILE A 80 -2.92 -8.27 -21.71
CA ILE A 80 -4.12 -8.97 -21.27
C ILE A 80 -5.04 -7.94 -20.62
N GLU A 81 -6.26 -7.83 -21.12
CA GLU A 81 -7.27 -6.93 -20.60
C GLU A 81 -8.64 -7.62 -20.55
N ALA A 82 -9.42 -7.38 -19.50
CA ALA A 82 -10.81 -7.80 -19.48
C ALA A 82 -11.63 -6.85 -20.36
N VAL A 83 -12.45 -7.38 -21.27
CA VAL A 83 -13.31 -6.64 -22.21
C VAL A 83 -14.75 -7.18 -22.13
N SER A 84 -15.74 -6.36 -22.50
CA SER A 84 -17.11 -6.85 -22.67
C SER A 84 -17.19 -7.82 -23.86
N PRO A 85 -17.86 -8.99 -23.72
CA PRO A 85 -18.00 -9.96 -24.80
C PRO A 85 -18.63 -9.32 -26.06
N PRO A 86 -18.15 -9.65 -27.27
CA PRO A 86 -18.69 -9.10 -28.51
C PRO A 86 -20.20 -9.32 -28.69
N THR A 87 -20.73 -10.43 -28.18
CA THR A 87 -22.16 -10.77 -28.22
C THR A 87 -23.07 -9.80 -27.46
N LEU A 88 -22.52 -8.99 -26.54
CA LEU A 88 -23.26 -7.94 -25.84
C LEU A 88 -23.33 -6.61 -26.63
N ARG A 89 -22.61 -6.47 -27.75
CA ARG A 89 -22.67 -5.26 -28.59
C ARG A 89 -23.75 -5.30 -29.67
N GLU A 90 -24.22 -6.49 -30.07
CA GLU A 90 -25.16 -6.65 -31.18
C GLU A 90 -26.62 -6.29 -30.82
N SER A 91 -26.95 -6.15 -29.54
CA SER A 91 -28.30 -5.74 -29.10
C SER A 91 -28.62 -4.25 -29.33
N ASN A 92 -27.69 -3.44 -29.82
CA ASN A 92 -27.86 -1.99 -30.04
C ASN A 92 -27.75 -1.54 -31.51
N ALA A 93 -27.71 -2.45 -32.48
CA ALA A 93 -27.56 -2.11 -33.90
C ALA A 93 -28.65 -2.78 -34.74
N GLY A 94 -29.87 -2.23 -34.71
CA GLY A 94 -30.93 -2.70 -35.59
C GLY A 94 -32.12 -1.75 -35.63
N SER A 95 -32.15 -0.84 -36.60
CA SER A 95 -33.27 -0.67 -37.55
C SER A 95 -33.23 0.71 -38.21
N ASP A 96 -32.40 0.82 -39.26
CA ASP A 96 -32.56 1.84 -40.29
C ASP A 96 -33.74 1.49 -41.22
N LYS A 97 -34.45 2.54 -41.67
CA LYS A 97 -35.14 2.69 -42.97
C LYS A 97 -36.60 2.19 -43.13
N LYS A 98 -37.56 3.13 -43.16
CA LYS A 98 -38.40 3.42 -44.35
C LYS A 98 -39.28 4.68 -44.23
N MET A 99 -39.49 5.31 -45.39
CA MET A 99 -40.16 6.58 -45.66
C MET A 99 -41.70 6.54 -45.66
N SER A 100 -42.27 7.76 -45.51
CA SER A 100 -43.44 8.36 -46.19
C SER A 100 -44.82 8.44 -45.50
N ASP A 101 -45.30 9.69 -45.53
CA ASP A 101 -46.66 10.25 -45.63
C ASP A 101 -47.58 10.38 -44.38
N GLU A 102 -47.84 11.66 -44.05
CA GLU A 102 -48.99 12.21 -43.30
C GLU A 102 -50.25 12.30 -44.20
N PRO A 103 -51.44 12.80 -43.75
CA PRO A 103 -51.99 13.02 -42.40
C PRO A 103 -53.47 12.58 -42.22
N LYS A 104 -53.95 12.33 -40.99
CA LYS A 104 -55.32 12.67 -40.50
C LYS A 104 -55.63 12.21 -39.06
N GLU A 105 -55.92 13.17 -38.20
CA GLU A 105 -56.75 13.07 -36.97
C GLU A 105 -58.27 13.12 -37.34
N PRO A 106 -59.27 12.93 -36.44
CA PRO A 106 -59.22 12.75 -34.98
C PRO A 106 -60.14 11.65 -34.36
N SER A 107 -59.97 11.49 -33.04
CA SER A 107 -60.96 11.04 -32.03
C SER A 107 -61.22 9.55 -31.81
N SER A 108 -60.81 9.05 -30.64
CA SER A 108 -61.71 8.68 -29.53
C SER A 108 -61.12 7.60 -28.62
N SER A 109 -61.29 7.82 -27.30
CA SER A 109 -61.39 6.83 -26.21
C SER A 109 -60.16 5.99 -25.84
N ASN A 110 -59.62 6.31 -24.65
CA ASN A 110 -58.83 5.40 -23.80
C ASN A 110 -59.54 4.04 -23.61
N PRO A 111 -58.78 2.96 -23.38
CA PRO A 111 -58.53 2.59 -21.98
C PRO A 111 -57.15 1.96 -21.68
N SER A 112 -56.75 2.07 -20.41
CA SER A 112 -55.92 1.10 -19.67
C SER A 112 -54.39 1.09 -19.87
N LYS A 113 -53.72 1.89 -19.03
CA LYS A 113 -52.65 1.51 -18.08
C LYS A 113 -51.96 0.14 -18.30
N LEU A 114 -50.72 0.15 -18.78
CA LEU A 114 -49.65 -0.76 -18.35
C LEU A 114 -48.29 -0.01 -18.33
N PRO A 115 -47.35 -0.34 -17.41
CA PRO A 115 -46.29 0.54 -16.96
C PRO A 115 -44.91 0.22 -17.55
N GLY A 116 -44.08 1.26 -17.72
CA GLY A 116 -42.65 1.17 -18.01
C GLY A 116 -42.38 0.93 -19.49
N THR A 117 -41.83 1.89 -20.22
CA THR A 117 -40.54 2.50 -19.97
C THR A 117 -40.59 3.99 -20.26
N ALA A 118 -40.24 4.79 -19.26
CA ALA A 118 -39.83 6.17 -19.49
C ALA A 118 -38.65 6.14 -20.47
N PHE A 119 -38.90 6.47 -21.73
CA PHE A 119 -37.90 7.14 -22.55
C PHE A 119 -37.78 8.54 -21.95
N GLU A 120 -37.12 8.63 -20.80
CA GLU A 120 -36.73 9.89 -20.20
C GLU A 120 -35.51 10.36 -21.01
N GLY A 121 -35.82 11.02 -22.13
CA GLY A 121 -34.86 11.83 -22.85
C GLY A 121 -34.46 12.98 -21.93
N ASP A 122 -33.38 12.78 -21.18
CA ASP A 122 -32.65 13.89 -20.59
C ASP A 122 -32.25 14.83 -21.73
N SER A 123 -32.87 16.01 -21.78
CA SER A 123 -32.50 17.07 -22.71
C SER A 123 -30.97 17.28 -22.68
N PHE A 124 -30.34 17.52 -23.84
CA PHE A 124 -28.90 17.78 -23.91
C PHE A 124 -28.44 18.86 -22.91
N THR A 125 -29.28 19.88 -22.69
CA THR A 125 -29.05 20.94 -21.70
C THR A 125 -28.97 20.39 -20.27
N ALA A 126 -29.83 19.44 -19.90
CA ALA A 126 -29.81 18.81 -18.58
C ALA A 126 -28.53 17.97 -18.39
N THR A 127 -28.09 17.27 -19.45
CA THR A 127 -26.84 16.51 -19.42
C THR A 127 -25.63 17.44 -19.27
N ILE A 128 -25.60 18.57 -19.99
CA ILE A 128 -24.52 19.56 -19.89
C ILE A 128 -24.43 20.11 -18.46
N GLN A 129 -25.55 20.55 -17.87
CA GLN A 129 -25.57 21.09 -16.51
C GLN A 129 -25.10 20.05 -15.47
N ARG A 130 -25.53 18.78 -15.61
CA ARG A 130 -25.07 17.69 -14.75
C ARG A 130 -23.55 17.50 -14.82
N LEU A 131 -23.00 17.50 -16.04
CA LEU A 131 -21.56 17.34 -16.25
C LEU A 131 -20.77 18.54 -15.72
N GLU A 132 -21.28 19.76 -15.89
CA GLU A 132 -20.67 20.96 -15.33
C GLU A 132 -20.64 20.91 -13.80
N GLY A 133 -21.74 20.49 -13.17
CA GLY A 133 -21.81 20.28 -11.72
C GLY A 133 -20.82 19.23 -11.24
N ALA A 134 -20.78 18.06 -11.90
CA ALA A 134 -19.83 17.01 -11.58
C ALA A 134 -18.37 17.46 -11.75
N LYS A 135 -18.06 18.26 -12.77
CA LYS A 135 -16.72 18.83 -12.97
C LYS A 135 -16.33 19.76 -11.83
N GLN A 136 -17.25 20.63 -11.40
CA GLN A 136 -17.01 21.55 -10.29
C GLN A 136 -16.79 20.80 -8.99
N GLU A 137 -17.61 19.78 -8.72
CA GLU A 137 -17.46 18.92 -7.55
C GLU A 137 -16.12 18.18 -7.55
N LEU A 138 -15.73 17.60 -8.69
CA LEU A 138 -14.43 16.93 -8.84
C LEU A 138 -13.25 17.88 -8.62
N THR A 139 -13.38 19.13 -9.11
CA THR A 139 -12.35 20.17 -8.91
C THR A 139 -12.22 20.52 -7.42
N ALA A 140 -13.33 20.70 -6.72
CA ALA A 140 -13.33 20.99 -5.28
C ALA A 140 -12.79 19.81 -4.45
N GLU A 141 -13.05 18.56 -4.86
CA GLU A 141 -12.46 17.38 -4.21
C GLU A 141 -10.95 17.29 -4.47
N LEU A 142 -10.49 17.61 -5.69
CA LEU A 142 -9.06 17.66 -6.01
C LEU A 142 -8.33 18.70 -5.15
N GLU A 143 -8.87 19.90 -5.02
CA GLU A 143 -8.30 20.96 -4.18
C GLU A 143 -8.24 20.54 -2.70
N ARG A 144 -9.30 19.91 -2.19
CA ARG A 144 -9.30 19.36 -0.82
C ARG A 144 -8.24 18.28 -0.62
N ALA A 145 -8.11 17.36 -1.58
CA ALA A 145 -7.10 16.31 -1.53
C ALA A 145 -5.68 16.87 -1.58
N GLN A 146 -5.43 17.90 -2.40
CA GLN A 146 -4.14 18.59 -2.48
C GLN A 146 -3.79 19.26 -1.16
N LEU A 147 -4.70 20.04 -0.58
CA LEU A 147 -4.48 20.70 0.71
C LEU A 147 -4.25 19.69 1.84
N HIS A 148 -4.97 18.56 1.80
CA HIS A 148 -4.75 17.48 2.77
C HIS A 148 -3.36 16.85 2.61
N SER A 149 -2.91 16.63 1.37
CA SER A 149 -1.58 16.09 1.09
C SER A 149 -0.48 17.06 1.53
N GLU A 150 -0.63 18.36 1.30
CA GLU A 150 0.32 19.39 1.75
C GLU A 150 0.43 19.39 3.28
N LYS A 151 -0.72 19.38 3.98
CA LYS A 151 -0.73 19.29 5.44
C LYS A 151 -0.02 18.06 5.98
N LEU A 152 -0.23 16.89 5.37
CA LEU A 152 0.46 15.66 5.76
C LEU A 152 1.97 15.74 5.51
N PHE A 153 2.38 16.45 4.46
CA PHE A 153 3.79 16.69 4.16
C PHE A 153 4.44 17.59 5.22
N ASP A 154 3.79 18.68 5.60
CA ASP A 154 4.25 19.59 6.65
C ASP A 154 4.40 18.86 8.00
N GLU A 155 3.39 18.06 8.38
CA GLU A 155 3.44 17.27 9.61
C GLU A 155 4.59 16.25 9.57
N LYS A 156 4.82 15.62 8.40
CA LYS A 156 5.93 14.68 8.20
C LYS A 156 7.29 15.37 8.35
N GLU A 157 7.45 16.57 7.80
CA GLU A 157 8.67 17.37 7.96
C GLU A 157 8.89 17.78 9.43
N GLU A 158 7.83 18.17 10.14
CA GLU A 158 7.90 18.51 11.56
C GLU A 158 8.36 17.31 12.41
N TRP A 159 7.82 16.12 12.14
CA TRP A 159 8.22 14.90 12.82
C TRP A 159 9.65 14.49 12.50
N GLU A 160 10.10 14.68 11.26
CA GLU A 160 11.48 14.44 10.85
C GLU A 160 12.46 15.38 11.59
N ALA A 161 12.12 16.66 11.72
CA ALA A 161 12.91 17.62 12.49
C ALA A 161 12.97 17.27 13.98
N LYS A 162 11.85 16.84 14.58
CA LYS A 162 11.80 16.35 15.98
C LYS A 162 12.67 15.12 16.16
N TYR A 163 12.59 14.17 15.23
CA TYR A 163 13.39 12.94 15.26
C TYR A 163 14.88 13.25 15.22
N CYS A 164 15.33 14.09 14.29
CA CYS A 164 16.73 14.52 14.19
C CYS A 164 17.21 15.17 15.49
N ARG A 165 16.43 16.08 16.07
CA ARG A 165 16.78 16.73 17.35
C ARG A 165 16.99 15.73 18.48
N ILE A 166 16.02 14.83 18.68
CA ILE A 166 16.10 13.81 19.74
C ILE A 166 17.29 12.88 19.49
N HIS A 167 17.54 12.52 18.24
CA HIS A 167 18.66 11.66 17.88
C HIS A 167 20.02 12.30 18.19
N GLU A 168 20.16 13.60 17.92
CA GLU A 168 21.35 14.36 18.29
C GLU A 168 21.55 14.45 19.81
N GLU A 169 20.48 14.74 20.57
CA GLU A 169 20.52 14.78 22.03
C GLU A 169 20.88 13.41 22.63
N LEU A 170 20.34 12.33 22.06
CA LEU A 170 20.71 10.96 22.42
C LEU A 170 22.18 10.69 22.14
N GLY A 171 22.71 11.15 21.01
CA GLY A 171 24.13 11.08 20.69
C GLY A 171 25.01 11.79 21.72
N LYS A 172 24.66 13.03 22.07
CA LYS A 172 25.38 13.85 23.07
C LYS A 172 25.37 13.23 24.46
N THR A 173 24.20 12.76 24.92
CA THR A 173 24.07 12.10 26.22
C THR A 173 24.85 10.79 26.28
N LYS A 174 24.81 9.99 25.21
CA LYS A 174 25.60 8.76 25.12
C LYS A 174 27.11 9.03 25.18
N SER A 175 27.61 10.07 24.50
CA SER A 175 29.03 10.45 24.62
C SER A 175 29.39 10.91 26.03
N LEU A 176 28.50 11.67 26.68
CA LEU A 176 28.72 12.14 28.05
C LEU A 176 28.79 10.97 29.05
N VAL A 177 27.88 10.00 28.92
CA VAL A 177 27.89 8.79 29.77
C VAL A 177 29.21 8.03 29.63
N LYS A 178 29.67 7.81 28.39
CA LYS A 178 30.97 7.15 28.15
C LYS A 178 32.13 7.90 28.81
N GLN A 179 32.16 9.23 28.70
CA GLN A 179 33.20 10.03 29.33
C GLN A 179 33.17 9.89 30.86
N LEU A 180 31.99 9.91 31.46
CA LEU A 180 31.84 9.73 32.91
C LEU A 180 32.25 8.32 33.36
N GLU A 181 31.96 7.28 32.57
CA GLU A 181 32.41 5.91 32.83
C GLU A 181 33.95 5.80 32.79
N GLU A 182 34.59 6.46 31.82
CA GLU A 182 36.05 6.53 31.71
C GLU A 182 36.67 7.26 32.92
N ASP A 183 36.09 8.39 33.33
CA ASP A 183 36.55 9.16 34.48
C ASP A 183 36.36 8.41 35.81
N LEU A 184 35.23 7.72 35.96
CA LEU A 184 34.96 6.86 37.11
C LEU A 184 35.95 5.68 37.18
N SER A 185 36.30 5.09 36.04
CA SER A 185 37.31 4.03 35.96
C SER A 185 38.70 4.55 36.34
N ARG A 186 39.07 5.74 35.85
CA ARG A 186 40.33 6.42 36.19
C ARG A 186 40.42 6.72 37.68
N ALA A 187 39.34 7.24 38.27
CA ALA A 187 39.27 7.53 39.70
C ALA A 187 39.41 6.25 40.54
N HIS A 188 38.71 5.17 40.17
CA HIS A 188 38.85 3.87 40.84
C HIS A 188 40.27 3.33 40.80
N MET A 189 40.96 3.42 39.66
CA MET A 189 42.37 3.03 39.56
C MET A 189 43.28 3.85 40.49
N GLY A 190 43.06 5.17 40.55
CA GLY A 190 43.79 6.07 41.44
C GLY A 190 43.59 5.70 42.92
N ILE A 191 42.35 5.44 43.32
CA ILE A 191 42.00 5.01 44.69
C ILE A 191 42.66 3.66 44.99
N ALA A 192 42.55 2.67 44.11
CA ALA A 192 43.17 1.36 44.29
C ALA A 192 44.68 1.46 44.50
N LYS A 193 45.37 2.29 43.69
CA LYS A 193 46.80 2.52 43.84
C LYS A 193 47.15 3.17 45.19
N ALA A 194 46.39 4.19 45.60
CA ALA A 194 46.61 4.85 46.88
C ALA A 194 46.36 3.89 48.06
N MET A 195 45.34 3.05 47.98
CA MET A 195 45.07 2.02 48.99
C MET A 195 46.22 1.01 49.11
N GLU A 196 46.79 0.55 47.99
CA GLU A 196 47.95 -0.35 48.00
C GLU A 196 49.20 0.32 48.61
N MET A 197 49.45 1.60 48.30
CA MET A 197 50.54 2.35 48.93
C MET A 197 50.38 2.43 50.46
N LEU A 198 49.17 2.75 50.94
CA LEU A 198 48.88 2.82 52.38
C LEU A 198 49.04 1.47 53.07
N LYS A 199 48.64 0.38 52.42
CA LYS A 199 48.82 -0.99 52.94
C LYS A 199 50.30 -1.35 53.06
N GLY A 200 51.13 -0.94 52.11
CA GLY A 200 52.59 -1.14 52.14
C GLY A 200 53.30 -0.41 53.28
N HIS A 201 52.73 0.70 53.79
CA HIS A 201 53.26 1.43 54.94
C HIS A 201 52.78 0.90 56.30
N ARG A 202 51.86 -0.08 56.31
CA ARG A 202 51.21 -0.58 57.53
C ARG A 202 51.78 -1.95 57.94
N LEU A 203 53.02 -2.02 58.45
CA LEU A 203 53.59 -3.07 59.35
C LEU A 203 55.10 -2.87 59.64
N PRO A 204 55.65 -3.19 60.85
CA PRO A 204 55.07 -3.28 62.19
C PRO A 204 55.62 -2.19 63.15
N GLU A 205 54.77 -1.64 64.02
CA GLU A 205 55.23 -1.02 65.26
C GLU A 205 55.93 -2.10 66.10
N LYS A 206 57.24 -1.97 66.28
CA LYS A 206 58.02 -2.77 67.23
C LYS A 206 57.44 -2.54 68.62
N THR A 207 56.66 -3.50 69.10
CA THR A 207 56.28 -3.59 70.51
C THR A 207 57.54 -3.97 71.28
N GLN A 208 58.17 -2.99 71.93
CA GLN A 208 59.29 -3.20 72.83
C GLN A 208 58.71 -3.67 74.18
N PRO A 209 59.04 -4.88 74.69
CA PRO A 209 58.56 -5.31 76.00
C PRO A 209 59.38 -4.57 77.07
N CYS A 210 58.71 -3.79 77.92
CA CYS A 210 59.30 -3.31 79.16
C CYS A 210 59.52 -4.49 80.10
N GLU A 211 60.79 -4.86 80.32
CA GLU A 211 61.20 -5.74 81.40
C GLU A 211 60.81 -5.10 82.74
N ALA A 212 59.93 -5.77 83.48
CA ALA A 212 59.76 -5.53 84.90
C ALA A 212 60.99 -6.07 85.62
N LYS A 213 61.75 -5.19 86.28
CA LYS A 213 62.77 -5.59 87.24
C LYS A 213 62.13 -5.66 88.62
N ASP A 214 62.05 -6.88 89.15
CA ASP A 214 61.98 -7.15 90.58
C ASP A 214 63.17 -6.48 91.28
N ILE A 215 62.92 -5.61 92.29
CA ILE A 215 63.42 -5.65 93.69
C ILE A 215 62.49 -4.77 94.53
#